data_AF-A0A821YUM2-F1
#
_entry.id   AF-A0A821YUM2-F1
#
_cell.length_a   1.000
_cell.length_b   1.000
_cell.length_c   1.000
_cell.angle_alpha   90.00
_cell.angle_beta   90.00
_cell.angle_gamma   90.00
#
_symmetry.space_group_name_H-M   'P 1'
#
loop_
_entity.id
_entity.type
_entity.pdbx_description
1 polymer ?
#
loop_
_entity_poly.entity_id
_entity_poly.type
_entity_poly.pdbx_seq_one_letter_code
_entity_poly.pdbx_strand_id
1 'polypeptide(L)' 'MPTTRVFAERRCQQDLGEIRHNNENSSIIFVEPIGDDYLNLEAAITGPISTPYENEIFCINIKLSEEYP' A
#
# COMPACT_ATOMS: atom_id res chain seq x y z
N MET A 1 19.45 19.98 4.19
CA MET A 1 18.19 19.86 3.42
C MET A 1 17.76 18.40 3.49
N PRO A 2 16.51 18.06 3.83
CA PRO A 2 16.02 16.69 3.67
C PRO A 2 16.11 16.29 2.19
N THR A 3 16.50 15.05 1.91
CA THR A 3 16.55 14.52 0.54
C THR A 3 15.14 14.25 0.00
N THR A 4 14.97 14.24 -1.32
CA THR A 4 13.68 13.97 -2.00
C THR A 4 13.02 12.68 -1.48
N ARG A 5 13.84 11.65 -1.25
CA ARG A 5 13.45 10.38 -0.63
C ARG A 5 12.73 10.53 0.72
N VAL A 6 13.18 11.43 1.60
CA VAL A 6 12.56 11.61 2.93
C VAL A 6 11.15 12.20 2.81
N PHE A 7 10.90 13.04 1.80
CA PHE A 7 9.55 13.54 1.51
C PHE A 7 8.66 12.44 0.94
N ALA A 8 9.20 11.63 0.03
CA ALA A 8 8.53 10.47 -0.55
C ALA A 8 8.06 9.47 0.52
N GLU A 9 8.97 9.08 1.43
CA GLU A 9 8.68 8.15 2.52
C GLU A 9 7.62 8.72 3.48
N ARG A 10 7.70 10.01 3.82
CA ARG A 10 6.68 10.67 4.65
C ARG A 10 5.32 10.70 3.99
N ARG A 11 5.25 10.98 2.69
CA ARG A 11 3.99 10.97 1.96
C ARG A 11 3.41 9.56 1.89
N CYS A 12 4.25 8.55 1.65
CA CYS A 12 3.80 7.16 1.65
C CYS A 12 3.25 6.74 3.02
N GLN A 13 3.91 7.11 4.12
CA GLN A 13 3.39 6.87 5.47
C GLN A 13 1.99 7.47 5.68
N GLN A 14 1.75 8.67 5.15
CA GLN A 14 0.44 9.31 5.21
C GLN A 14 -0.59 8.51 4.39
N ASP A 15 -0.27 8.16 3.14
CA ASP A 15 -1.16 7.37 2.27
C ASP A 15 -1.51 6.02 2.90
N LEU A 16 -0.54 5.32 3.50
CA LEU A 16 -0.78 4.05 4.20
C LEU A 16 -1.75 4.23 5.38
N GLY A 17 -1.62 5.33 6.13
CA GLY A 17 -2.55 5.68 7.20
C GLY A 17 -3.97 5.92 6.69
N GLU A 18 -4.10 6.66 5.58
CA GLU A 18 -5.38 6.92 4.92
C GLU A 18 -6.02 5.64 4.38
N ILE A 19 -5.24 4.75 3.75
CA ILE A 19 -5.71 3.46 3.24
C ILE A 19 -6.22 2.59 4.38
N ARG A 20 -5.47 2.47 5.49
CA ARG A 20 -5.90 1.70 6.66
C ARG A 20 -7.21 2.24 7.23
N HIS A 21 -7.32 3.55 7.39
CA HIS A 21 -8.53 4.18 7.89
C HIS A 21 -9.74 3.91 6.98
N ASN A 22 -9.56 4.03 5.67
CA ASN A 22 -10.60 3.76 4.69
C ASN A 22 -10.98 2.26 4.61
N ASN A 23 -10.04 1.35 4.94
CA ASN A 23 -10.27 -0.10 5.02
C ASN A 23 -10.80 -0.56 6.38
N GLU A 24 -11.02 0.29 7.39
CA GLU A 24 -11.46 -0.17 8.72
C GLU A 24 -12.76 -1.01 8.68
N ASN A 25 -13.59 -0.83 7.65
CA ASN A 25 -14.87 -1.54 7.48
C ASN A 25 -14.85 -2.59 6.36
N SER A 26 -13.72 -2.81 5.70
CA SER A 26 -13.60 -3.70 4.54
C SER A 26 -12.29 -4.47 4.66
N SER A 27 -12.27 -5.79 4.56
CA SER A 27 -11.01 -6.57 4.63
C SER A 27 -10.52 -6.95 3.23
N ILE A 28 -10.68 -6.04 2.27
CA ILE A 28 -10.48 -6.34 0.84
C ILE A 28 -9.10 -5.89 0.36
N ILE A 29 -8.49 -4.88 1.00
CA ILE A 29 -7.17 -4.36 0.59
C ILE A 29 -6.27 -4.23 1.81
N PHE A 30 -5.12 -4.88 1.76
CA PHE A 30 -4.05 -4.76 2.73
C PHE A 30 -2.82 -4.21 2.03
N VAL A 31 -2.10 -3.29 2.68
CA VAL A 31 -0.84 -2.75 2.17
C VAL A 31 0.07 -2.37 3.34
N GLU A 32 1.32 -2.81 3.26
CA GLU A 32 2.34 -2.61 4.30
C GLU A 32 3.70 -2.35 3.63
N PRO A 33 4.58 -1.58 4.26
CA PRO A 33 5.98 -1.45 3.83
C PRO A 33 6.75 -2.75 4.08
N ILE A 34 7.74 -3.02 3.24
CA ILE A 34 8.65 -4.14 3.41
C ILE A 34 9.75 -3.72 4.40
N GLY A 35 9.59 -4.13 5.66
CA GLY A 35 10.48 -3.70 6.74
C GLY A 35 10.37 -2.19 6.99
N ASP A 36 11.50 -1.50 7.05
CA ASP A 36 11.57 -0.06 7.30
C ASP A 36 11.58 0.78 6.00
N ASP A 37 11.42 0.16 4.82
CA ASP A 37 11.46 0.83 3.52
C ASP A 37 10.05 1.21 3.03
N TYR A 38 9.69 2.48 3.21
CA TYR A 38 8.41 3.02 2.79
C TYR A 38 8.29 3.26 1.28
N LEU A 39 9.31 2.96 0.48
CA LEU A 39 9.20 2.99 -0.99
C LEU A 39 9.07 1.59 -1.60
N ASN A 40 9.18 0.54 -0.81
CA ASN A 40 8.93 -0.84 -1.23
C ASN A 40 7.79 -1.39 -0.37
N LEU A 41 6.63 -1.61 -1.00
CA LEU A 41 5.42 -2.06 -0.31
C LEU A 41 4.99 -3.43 -0.84
N GLU A 42 4.35 -4.18 0.03
CA GLU A 42 3.61 -5.39 -0.31
C GLU A 42 2.13 -5.14 -0.04
N ALA A 43 1.29 -5.50 -1.01
CA ALA A 43 -0.15 -5.39 -0.91
C ALA A 43 -0.83 -6.72 -1.20
N ALA A 44 -1.97 -6.95 -0.55
CA ALA A 44 -2.84 -8.08 -0.83
C ALA A 44 -4.25 -7.55 -1.13
N ILE A 45 -4.84 -8.03 -2.22
CA ILE A 45 -6.21 -7.70 -2.59
C ILE A 45 -7.03 -8.98 -2.62
N THR A 46 -8.16 -8.99 -1.91
CA THR A 46 -9.14 -10.07 -1.98
C THR A 46 -10.05 -9.86 -3.17
N GLY A 47 -10.23 -10.88 -4.00
CA GLY A 47 -11.09 -10.78 -5.17
C GLY A 47 -12.56 -10.57 -4.76
N PRO A 48 -13.26 -9.62 -5.40
CA PRO A 48 -14.59 -9.21 -4.99
C PRO A 48 -15.64 -10.29 -5.28
N ILE A 49 -16.72 -10.24 -4.49
CA ILE A 49 -17.90 -11.10 -4.64
C ILE A 49 -18.49 -10.93 -6.04
N SER A 50 -19.03 -12.01 -6.60
CA SER A 50 -19.63 -12.03 -7.95
C SER A 50 -18.64 -11.77 -9.08
N THR A 51 -17.37 -12.09 -8.87
CA THR A 51 -16.36 -12.14 -9.94
C THR A 51 -15.70 -13.52 -10.01
N PRO A 52 -15.03 -13.87 -11.12
CA PRO A 52 -14.29 -15.12 -11.24
C PRO A 52 -13.15 -15.28 -10.22
N TYR A 53 -12.83 -14.21 -9.49
CA TYR A 53 -11.74 -14.14 -8.53
C TYR A 53 -12.25 -14.09 -7.09
N GLU A 54 -13.55 -14.27 -6.87
CA GLU A 54 -14.15 -14.18 -5.54
C GLU A 54 -13.39 -15.04 -4.52
N ASN A 55 -13.00 -14.41 -3.39
CA ASN A 55 -12.21 -15.01 -2.30
C ASN A 55 -10.74 -15.37 -2.64
N GLU A 56 -10.28 -15.14 -3.87
CA GLU A 56 -8.85 -15.27 -4.21
C GLU A 56 -8.04 -14.12 -3.62
N ILE A 57 -6.77 -14.37 -3.31
CA ILE A 57 -5.84 -13.36 -2.78
C ILE A 57 -4.77 -13.05 -3.81
N PHE A 58 -4.66 -11.78 -4.20
CA PHE A 58 -3.65 -11.30 -5.13
C PHE A 58 -2.58 -10.51 -4.38
N CYS A 59 -1.37 -11.06 -4.31
CA CYS A 59 -0.22 -10.35 -3.76
C CYS A 59 0.45 -9.47 -4.82
N ILE A 60 0.72 -8.22 -4.47
CA ILE A 60 1.27 -7.20 -5.35
C ILE A 60 2.49 -6.57 -4.68
N ASN A 61 3.60 -6.56 -5.40
CA ASN A 61 4.79 -5.81 -5.01
C ASN A 61 4.73 -4.42 -5.63
N ILE A 62 4.84 -3.38 -4.80
CA ILE A 62 4.75 -1.98 -5.22
C ILE A 62 6.10 -1.32 -4.93
N LYS A 63 6.67 -0.67 -5.93
CA LYS A 63 7.89 0.12 -5.78
C LYS A 63 7.61 1.57 -6.15
N LEU A 64 7.72 2.45 -5.17
CA LEU A 64 7.57 3.90 -5.36
C LEU A 64 8.90 4.51 -5.81
N SER A 65 8.80 5.57 -6.61
CA SER A 65 9.98 6.37 -7.00
C SER A 65 10.51 7.15 -5.80
N GLU A 66 11.81 7.40 -5.75
CA GLU A 66 12.40 8.32 -4.76
C GLU A 66 11.97 9.78 -4.98
N GLU A 67 11.41 10.07 -6.15
CA GLU A 67 10.84 11.37 -6.51
C GLU A 67 9.35 11.50 -6.15
N TYR A 68 8.75 10.45 -5.58
CA TYR A 68 7.37 10.48 -5.11
C TYR A 68 7.18 11.55 -4.01
N PRO A 69 6.00 12.17 -3.82
CA PRO A 69 4.80 12.04 -4.67
C PRO A 69 5.01 12.47 -6.12
#